data_AF-A0A392MPN1-F1
#
_entry.id   AF-A0A392MPN1-F1
#
_cell.length_a   1.000
_cell.length_b   1.000
_cell.length_c   1.000
_cell.angle_alpha   90.00
_cell.angle_beta   90.00
_cell.angle_gamma   90.00
#
_symmetry.space_group_name_H-M   'P 1'
#
loop_
_entity.id
_entity.type
_entity.pdbx_description
1 polymer ?
#
loop_
_entity_poly.entity_id
_entity_poly.type
_entity_poly.pdbx_seq_one_letter_code
_entity_poly.pdbx_strand_id
1 'polypeptide(L)'
;TIVFVKGLNLRPEKLGESSRFQCVYGWDFTRTKFFFKSDVLSVAQEIIRCKTPSSILAQAQAHTQAYLKVSIQVEGKKIFPSIARPGFLSTQKQPKRKSHELCICTMLRNQARFMREWVMYHARIGVERWFIYDNNSDDDIENVITFLQSAGYNITWHLWAWVKTQEAGFAHCAVRARASCEWVAFIDVDEFFNIKIKGGLNHVISHYSRPENNVAEIRTPCYSFGPSGLKEVPREGVTMGYTCRLAARERHKSIVRPDALNQTLINVVHHFHLRTPFVATDVEKRVMVINHYKYQVWKVFKQKFYRRVATYVADWQLQQNVGSKDRVPGLGTKPIEPADWSSRFCEVKDMGLRNWVMRNFMDRRTHLLPWQPEFERHIKRRRRRKEKGIL
;
A
#
# COMPACT_ATOMS: atom_id res chain seq x y z
N THR A 1 -20.57 4.46 10.75
CA THR A 1 -19.85 3.21 10.44
C THR A 1 -19.30 3.26 9.02
N ILE A 2 -18.15 2.63 8.75
CA ILE A 2 -17.64 2.38 7.39
C ILE A 2 -17.86 0.91 7.09
N VAL A 3 -18.50 0.59 5.98
CA VAL A 3 -18.74 -0.78 5.52
C VAL A 3 -18.09 -0.93 4.17
N PHE A 4 -17.19 -1.91 4.04
CA PHE A 4 -16.65 -2.27 2.74
C PHE A 4 -17.57 -3.30 2.10
N VAL A 5 -17.94 -3.12 0.83
CA VAL A 5 -18.83 -4.03 0.10
C VAL A 5 -18.38 -4.19 -1.35
N LYS A 6 -18.09 -5.42 -1.76
CA LYS A 6 -17.75 -5.75 -3.14
C LYS A 6 -19.00 -6.18 -3.92
N GLY A 7 -19.03 -5.90 -5.23
CA GLY A 7 -20.05 -6.41 -6.15
C GLY A 7 -21.19 -5.42 -6.45
N LEU A 8 -21.03 -4.15 -6.09
CA LEU A 8 -22.02 -3.09 -6.37
C LEU A 8 -21.93 -2.52 -7.79
N ASN A 9 -20.82 -2.79 -8.50
CA ASN A 9 -20.55 -2.31 -9.87
C ASN A 9 -20.75 -0.79 -10.04
N LEU A 10 -20.28 -0.01 -9.04
CA LEU A 10 -20.34 1.44 -9.07
C LEU A 10 -19.31 2.02 -10.04
N ARG A 11 -19.52 3.26 -10.46
CA ARG A 11 -18.58 3.99 -11.31
C ARG A 11 -17.28 4.29 -10.52
N PRO A 12 -16.10 4.08 -11.10
CA PRO A 12 -14.83 4.46 -10.49
C PRO A 12 -14.79 5.96 -10.16
N GLU A 13 -14.16 6.32 -9.04
CA GLU A 13 -13.89 7.70 -8.62
C GLU A 13 -15.14 8.62 -8.54
N LYS A 14 -16.34 8.04 -8.45
CA LYS A 14 -17.60 8.80 -8.39
C LYS A 14 -18.48 8.34 -7.26
N LEU A 15 -19.23 9.29 -6.70
CA LEU A 15 -20.31 8.99 -5.79
C LEU A 15 -21.42 8.25 -6.54
N GLY A 16 -21.91 7.18 -5.92
CA GLY A 16 -23.17 6.56 -6.27
C GLY A 16 -24.33 7.28 -5.58
N GLU A 17 -25.54 6.94 -6.00
CA GLU A 17 -26.77 7.48 -5.46
C GLU A 17 -27.11 6.81 -4.12
N SER A 18 -26.81 7.48 -3.01
CA SER A 18 -26.96 6.92 -1.65
C SER A 18 -28.39 6.50 -1.30
N SER A 19 -29.43 7.17 -1.84
CA SER A 19 -30.85 6.87 -1.58
C SER A 19 -31.25 5.44 -1.99
N ARG A 20 -30.51 4.83 -2.93
CA ARG A 20 -30.74 3.46 -3.39
C ARG A 20 -30.24 2.39 -2.41
N PHE A 21 -29.62 2.79 -1.30
CA PHE A 21 -28.99 1.89 -0.34
C PHE A 21 -29.47 2.18 1.09
N GLN A 22 -29.64 1.11 1.87
CA GLN A 22 -29.88 1.19 3.31
C GLN A 22 -28.83 0.36 4.05
N CYS A 23 -28.33 0.89 5.16
CA CYS A 23 -27.53 0.09 6.08
C CYS A 23 -28.45 -0.66 7.03
N VAL A 24 -28.15 -1.94 7.21
CA VAL A 24 -28.93 -2.84 8.05
C VAL A 24 -28.01 -3.35 9.14
N TYR A 25 -28.40 -3.18 10.40
CA TYR A 25 -27.66 -3.65 11.57
C TYR A 25 -28.46 -4.73 12.27
N GLY A 26 -27.81 -5.85 12.58
CA GLY A 26 -28.45 -7.03 13.13
C GLY A 26 -27.47 -7.94 13.87
N TRP A 27 -28.00 -8.84 14.70
CA TRP A 27 -27.25 -9.85 15.46
C TRP A 27 -27.27 -11.18 14.69
N ASP A 28 -28.40 -11.45 14.05
CA ASP A 28 -28.65 -12.63 13.24
C ASP A 28 -29.42 -12.27 11.96
N PHE A 29 -28.71 -12.22 10.84
CA PHE A 29 -29.30 -11.98 9.51
C PHE A 29 -30.11 -13.17 8.96
N THR A 30 -30.11 -14.32 9.64
CA THR A 30 -30.96 -15.46 9.25
C THR A 30 -32.40 -15.31 9.77
N ARG A 31 -32.62 -14.53 10.83
CA ARG A 31 -33.93 -14.27 11.43
C ARG A 31 -34.39 -12.85 11.12
N THR A 32 -35.36 -12.70 10.24
CA THR A 32 -35.74 -11.42 9.62
C THR A 32 -36.46 -10.40 10.53
N LYS A 33 -36.67 -10.70 11.81
CA LYS A 33 -37.56 -9.91 12.68
C LYS A 33 -36.90 -8.75 13.45
N PHE A 34 -35.57 -8.70 13.57
CA PHE A 34 -34.91 -7.69 14.43
C PHE A 34 -33.67 -7.08 13.79
N PHE A 35 -33.89 -6.13 12.87
CA PHE A 35 -32.82 -5.31 12.31
C PHE A 35 -33.12 -3.83 12.47
N PHE A 36 -32.07 -3.04 12.72
CA PHE A 36 -32.14 -1.59 12.60
C PHE A 36 -31.74 -1.17 11.21
N LYS A 37 -32.59 -0.38 10.55
CA LYS A 37 -32.27 0.27 9.28
C LYS A 37 -31.76 1.68 9.54
N SER A 38 -30.80 2.12 8.74
CA SER A 38 -30.31 3.49 8.78
C SER A 38 -29.89 3.98 7.40
N ASP A 39 -29.78 5.30 7.29
CA ASP A 39 -29.38 5.96 6.06
C ASP A 39 -27.92 5.68 5.69
N VAL A 40 -27.70 5.62 4.38
CA VAL A 40 -26.37 5.69 3.76
C VAL A 40 -26.02 7.15 3.53
N LEU A 41 -24.89 7.59 4.10
CA LEU A 41 -24.36 8.94 3.95
C LEU A 41 -23.65 9.11 2.61
N SER A 42 -22.85 8.12 2.22
CA SER A 42 -22.15 8.10 0.94
C SER A 42 -21.84 6.68 0.50
N VAL A 43 -21.76 6.49 -0.81
CA VAL A 43 -21.42 5.21 -1.43
C VAL A 43 -20.50 5.48 -2.63
N ALA A 44 -19.33 4.87 -2.66
CA ALA A 44 -18.38 4.99 -3.77
C ALA A 44 -17.43 3.80 -3.78
N GLN A 45 -17.14 3.25 -4.97
CA GLN A 45 -16.30 2.05 -5.11
C GLN A 45 -16.82 0.92 -4.20
N GLU A 46 -15.97 0.28 -3.39
CA GLU A 46 -16.40 -0.68 -2.37
C GLU A 46 -16.60 -0.04 -0.98
N ILE A 47 -16.82 1.28 -0.88
CA ILE A 47 -16.85 2.02 0.38
C ILE A 47 -18.26 2.58 0.61
N ILE A 48 -18.89 2.18 1.72
CA ILE A 48 -20.18 2.70 2.16
C ILE A 48 -20.04 3.35 3.54
N ARG A 49 -20.53 4.57 3.66
CA ARG A 49 -20.63 5.31 4.92
C ARG A 49 -22.06 5.21 5.43
N CYS A 50 -22.24 4.55 6.57
CA CYS A 50 -23.54 4.43 7.22
C CYS A 50 -23.64 5.40 8.38
N LYS A 51 -24.82 6.03 8.53
CA LYS A 51 -25.22 6.62 9.81
C LYS A 51 -25.32 5.48 10.83
N THR A 52 -24.69 5.60 12.00
CA THR A 52 -24.79 4.56 13.04
C THR A 52 -25.97 4.90 13.94
N PRO A 53 -26.96 4.02 14.12
CA PRO A 53 -28.06 4.25 15.07
C PRO A 53 -27.54 4.54 16.50
N SER A 54 -28.15 5.49 17.20
CA SER A 54 -27.72 5.89 18.55
C SER A 54 -27.81 4.74 19.56
N SER A 55 -28.80 3.85 19.43
CA SER A 55 -28.94 2.64 20.25
C SER A 55 -27.71 1.72 20.13
N ILE A 56 -27.16 1.61 18.93
CA ILE A 56 -25.95 0.82 18.66
C ILE A 56 -24.71 1.51 19.24
N LEU A 57 -24.61 2.83 19.13
CA LEU A 57 -23.50 3.59 19.72
C LEU A 57 -23.49 3.51 21.26
N ALA A 58 -24.66 3.53 21.91
CA ALA A 58 -24.77 3.41 23.35
C ALA A 58 -24.36 2.01 23.85
N GLN A 59 -24.85 0.95 23.20
CA GLN A 59 -24.48 -0.43 23.53
C GLN A 59 -23.00 -0.73 23.29
N ALA A 60 -22.40 -0.05 22.31
CA ALA A 60 -20.98 -0.18 22.04
C ALA A 60 -20.11 0.17 23.26
N GLN A 61 -20.49 1.21 23.99
CA GLN A 61 -19.73 1.66 25.16
C GLN A 61 -19.84 0.67 26.33
N ALA A 62 -20.77 -0.28 26.28
CA ALA A 62 -21.04 -1.27 27.33
C ALA A 62 -20.37 -2.66 27.11
N HIS A 63 -19.38 -2.77 26.21
CA HIS A 63 -18.59 -3.99 25.93
C HIS A 63 -19.35 -5.27 25.47
N THR A 64 -20.65 -5.21 25.15
CA THR A 64 -21.45 -6.37 24.69
C THR A 64 -21.39 -6.65 23.17
N GLN A 65 -20.34 -6.20 22.50
CA GLN A 65 -20.31 -5.99 21.03
C GLN A 65 -20.02 -7.20 20.13
N ALA A 66 -19.63 -8.36 20.66
CA ALA A 66 -19.06 -9.45 19.84
C ALA A 66 -19.98 -9.97 18.71
N TYR A 67 -21.28 -9.65 18.74
CA TYR A 67 -22.30 -10.21 17.86
C TYR A 67 -22.95 -9.22 16.89
N LEU A 68 -22.69 -7.92 16.99
CA LEU A 68 -23.30 -6.95 16.07
C LEU A 68 -22.69 -7.11 14.67
N LYS A 69 -23.56 -7.20 13.68
CA LYS A 69 -23.21 -7.28 12.26
C LYS A 69 -23.89 -6.13 11.51
N VAL A 70 -23.25 -5.67 10.45
CA VAL A 70 -23.80 -4.70 9.51
C VAL A 70 -23.76 -5.27 8.11
N SER A 71 -24.82 -5.04 7.35
CA SER A 71 -24.91 -5.36 5.93
C SER A 71 -25.60 -4.21 5.20
N ILE A 72 -25.69 -4.32 3.88
CA ILE A 72 -26.27 -3.31 3.00
C ILE A 72 -27.46 -3.93 2.27
N GLN A 73 -28.57 -3.22 2.26
CA GLN A 73 -29.72 -3.50 1.42
C GLN A 73 -29.72 -2.52 0.25
N VAL A 74 -29.91 -3.04 -0.97
CA VAL A 74 -30.13 -2.21 -2.16
C VAL A 74 -31.62 -2.19 -2.45
N GLU A 75 -32.14 -1.04 -2.86
CA GLU A 75 -33.53 -0.87 -3.27
C GLU A 75 -33.93 -1.93 -4.31
N GLY A 76 -35.09 -2.55 -4.11
CA GLY A 76 -35.59 -3.64 -4.95
C GLY A 76 -34.80 -4.95 -4.86
N LYS A 77 -33.79 -5.06 -3.97
CA LYS A 77 -32.99 -6.28 -3.78
C LYS A 77 -33.01 -6.76 -2.33
N LYS A 78 -32.64 -8.03 -2.15
CA LYS A 78 -32.40 -8.62 -0.82
C LYS A 78 -31.16 -7.98 -0.18
N ILE A 79 -31.06 -8.14 1.15
CA ILE A 79 -29.85 -7.78 1.91
C ILE A 79 -28.65 -8.52 1.30
N PHE A 80 -27.53 -7.82 1.14
CA PHE A 80 -26.30 -8.42 0.65
C PHE A 80 -25.89 -9.61 1.54
N PRO A 81 -25.44 -10.73 0.97
CA PRO A 81 -25.04 -11.90 1.75
C PRO A 81 -23.76 -11.65 2.58
N SER A 82 -23.03 -10.56 2.30
CA SER A 82 -21.86 -10.16 3.08
C SER A 82 -22.25 -9.43 4.35
N ILE A 83 -21.63 -9.83 5.46
CA ILE A 83 -21.75 -9.20 6.77
C ILE A 83 -20.38 -8.65 7.19
N ALA A 84 -20.37 -7.43 7.72
CA ALA A 84 -19.21 -6.85 8.38
C ALA A 84 -19.46 -6.76 9.88
N ARG A 85 -18.41 -6.89 10.69
CA ARG A 85 -18.46 -6.62 12.13
C ARG A 85 -17.86 -5.25 12.37
N PRO A 86 -18.63 -4.25 12.83
CA PRO A 86 -18.10 -2.92 13.08
C PRO A 86 -17.12 -2.99 14.25
N GLY A 87 -15.85 -2.68 13.99
CA GLY A 87 -14.89 -2.36 15.04
C GLY A 87 -15.14 -0.94 15.53
N PHE A 88 -15.18 -0.74 16.83
CA PHE A 88 -15.28 0.60 17.41
C PHE A 88 -13.89 1.19 17.56
N LEU A 89 -13.64 2.28 16.83
CA LEU A 89 -12.47 3.12 17.04
C LEU A 89 -12.78 4.00 18.26
N SER A 90 -11.94 3.91 19.30
CA SER A 90 -12.08 4.69 20.52
C SER A 90 -12.26 6.18 20.18
N THR A 91 -13.26 6.80 20.81
CA THR A 91 -13.51 8.25 20.73
C THR A 91 -12.62 9.05 21.69
N GLN A 92 -11.63 8.40 22.34
CA GLN A 92 -10.63 9.12 23.12
C GLN A 92 -10.07 10.26 22.29
N LYS A 93 -9.95 11.44 22.91
CA LYS A 93 -9.37 12.63 22.27
C LYS A 93 -8.07 12.20 21.61
N GLN A 94 -8.02 12.35 20.29
CA GLN A 94 -6.81 12.08 19.51
C GLN A 94 -5.68 12.87 20.18
N PRO A 95 -4.53 12.22 20.47
CA PRO A 95 -3.42 12.92 21.08
C PRO A 95 -3.03 14.10 20.20
N LYS A 96 -2.64 15.22 20.80
CA LYS A 96 -2.22 16.43 20.06
C LYS A 96 -1.10 16.13 19.05
N ARG A 97 -0.28 15.10 19.33
CA ARG A 97 0.77 14.61 18.46
C ARG A 97 0.54 13.13 18.15
N LYS A 98 0.65 12.77 16.88
CA LYS A 98 0.60 11.37 16.43
C LYS A 98 1.83 10.61 16.93
N SER A 99 1.70 9.30 17.11
CA SER A 99 2.80 8.43 17.56
C SER A 99 3.91 8.30 16.51
N HIS A 100 3.55 8.48 15.24
CA HIS A 100 4.46 8.37 14.11
C HIS A 100 4.29 9.55 13.16
N GLU A 101 5.40 10.08 12.68
CA GLU A 101 5.40 11.16 11.69
C GLU A 101 5.04 10.60 10.31
N LEU A 102 5.67 9.50 9.91
CA LEU A 102 5.50 8.91 8.59
C LEU A 102 5.31 7.39 8.65
N CYS A 103 4.22 6.95 8.03
CA CYS A 103 3.89 5.55 7.83
C CYS A 103 3.82 5.22 6.33
N ILE A 104 3.99 3.95 5.97
CA ILE A 104 3.66 3.44 4.63
C ILE A 104 2.46 2.49 4.73
N CYS A 105 1.55 2.60 3.76
CA CYS A 105 0.56 1.60 3.47
C CYS A 105 0.81 0.96 2.10
N THR A 106 0.71 -0.37 2.04
CA THR A 106 0.82 -1.11 0.78
C THR A 106 -0.13 -2.30 0.74
N MET A 107 -0.46 -2.76 -0.46
CA MET A 107 -1.20 -3.99 -0.69
C MET A 107 -0.41 -4.87 -1.65
N LEU A 108 -0.16 -6.11 -1.26
CA LEU A 108 0.71 -7.01 -2.00
C LEU A 108 0.09 -8.39 -2.22
N ARG A 109 0.65 -9.11 -3.19
CA ARG A 109 0.51 -10.55 -3.33
C ARG A 109 1.84 -11.11 -3.79
N ASN A 110 2.37 -12.09 -3.07
CA ASN A 110 3.59 -12.82 -3.41
C ASN A 110 4.82 -11.91 -3.64
N GLN A 111 5.01 -10.92 -2.76
CA GLN A 111 6.14 -9.97 -2.83
C GLN A 111 7.10 -10.10 -1.64
N ALA A 112 7.02 -11.17 -0.84
CA ALA A 112 7.77 -11.32 0.41
C ALA A 112 9.28 -11.17 0.21
N ARG A 113 9.81 -11.67 -0.92
CA ARG A 113 11.25 -11.61 -1.26
C ARG A 113 11.82 -10.18 -1.33
N PHE A 114 10.99 -9.18 -1.61
CA PHE A 114 11.43 -7.79 -1.76
C PHE A 114 11.23 -6.97 -0.47
N MET A 115 10.44 -7.48 0.47
CA MET A 115 10.06 -6.73 1.66
C MET A 115 11.24 -6.40 2.58
N ARG A 116 12.25 -7.29 2.68
CA ARG A 116 13.43 -7.01 3.53
C ARG A 116 14.15 -5.76 3.06
N GLU A 117 14.54 -5.71 1.79
CA GLU A 117 15.17 -4.54 1.18
C GLU A 117 14.26 -3.31 1.31
N TRP A 118 12.99 -3.44 0.95
CA TRP A 118 12.04 -2.33 0.93
C TRP A 118 11.78 -1.72 2.32
N VAL A 119 11.54 -2.53 3.36
CA VAL A 119 11.33 -2.04 4.73
C VAL A 119 12.61 -1.42 5.29
N MET A 120 13.74 -2.10 5.17
CA MET A 120 15.02 -1.61 5.70
C MET A 120 15.44 -0.29 5.04
N TYR A 121 15.27 -0.19 3.72
CA TYR A 121 15.53 1.03 2.97
C TYR A 121 14.65 2.19 3.45
N HIS A 122 13.33 1.98 3.49
CA HIS A 122 12.38 3.04 3.86
C HIS A 122 12.52 3.47 5.31
N ALA A 123 12.87 2.55 6.21
CA ALA A 123 13.21 2.87 7.60
C ALA A 123 14.39 3.85 7.67
N ARG A 124 15.44 3.62 6.88
CA ARG A 124 16.65 4.45 6.88
C ARG A 124 16.42 5.89 6.41
N ILE A 125 15.37 6.13 5.63
CA ILE A 125 15.02 7.45 5.10
C ILE A 125 13.86 8.13 5.86
N GLY A 126 13.38 7.52 6.96
CA GLY A 126 12.47 8.17 7.91
C GLY A 126 11.08 7.55 8.05
N VAL A 127 10.81 6.37 7.48
CA VAL A 127 9.53 5.68 7.72
C VAL A 127 9.58 4.94 9.06
N GLU A 128 8.51 5.05 9.84
CA GLU A 128 8.47 4.57 11.21
C GLU A 128 7.53 3.37 11.40
N ARG A 129 6.52 3.22 10.53
CA ARG A 129 5.52 2.14 10.62
C ARG A 129 4.98 1.71 9.26
N TRP A 130 4.66 0.43 9.12
CA TRP A 130 4.12 -0.17 7.91
C TRP A 130 2.76 -0.83 8.17
N PHE A 131 1.84 -0.61 7.25
CA PHE A 131 0.58 -1.34 7.14
C PHE A 131 0.61 -2.20 5.88
N ILE A 132 0.68 -3.52 6.07
CA ILE A 132 0.79 -4.49 4.99
C ILE A 132 -0.55 -5.18 4.79
N TYR A 133 -1.19 -4.91 3.66
CA TYR A 133 -2.41 -5.59 3.24
C TYR A 133 -2.05 -6.76 2.33
N ASP A 134 -2.17 -7.98 2.84
CA ASP A 134 -1.86 -9.18 2.10
C ASP A 134 -3.08 -9.70 1.34
N ASN A 135 -3.02 -9.69 0.01
CA ASN A 135 -4.05 -10.22 -0.87
C ASN A 135 -3.90 -11.73 -1.10
N ASN A 136 -3.87 -12.46 0.02
CA ASN A 136 -3.81 -13.92 0.08
C ASN A 136 -2.56 -14.46 -0.63
N SER A 137 -1.40 -14.03 -0.16
CA SER A 137 -0.10 -14.52 -0.64
C SER A 137 0.10 -16.00 -0.29
N ASP A 138 0.88 -16.68 -1.11
CA ASP A 138 1.27 -18.08 -0.99
C ASP A 138 2.81 -18.25 -0.98
N ASP A 139 3.54 -17.16 -0.75
CA ASP A 139 4.98 -17.14 -0.56
C ASP A 139 5.38 -17.02 0.93
N ASP A 140 6.65 -16.75 1.21
CA ASP A 140 7.24 -16.72 2.55
C ASP A 140 6.87 -15.47 3.39
N ILE A 141 5.69 -14.90 3.15
CA ILE A 141 5.27 -13.59 3.70
C ILE A 141 5.27 -13.57 5.23
N GLU A 142 4.78 -14.63 5.88
CA GLU A 142 4.65 -14.73 7.33
C GLU A 142 6.02 -14.75 8.01
N ASN A 143 6.96 -15.56 7.50
CA ASN A 143 8.32 -15.62 8.02
C ASN A 143 9.06 -14.29 7.82
N VAL A 144 8.87 -13.63 6.67
CA VAL A 144 9.49 -12.33 6.41
C VAL A 144 8.95 -11.23 7.33
N ILE A 145 7.63 -11.18 7.55
CA ILE A 145 7.01 -10.22 8.48
C ILE A 145 7.50 -10.49 9.91
N THR A 146 7.48 -11.74 10.35
CA THR A 146 7.95 -12.15 11.68
C THR A 146 9.41 -11.76 11.90
N PHE A 147 10.26 -12.02 10.91
CA PHE A 147 11.65 -11.61 10.93
C PHE A 147 11.80 -10.09 11.10
N LEU A 148 11.09 -9.30 10.29
CA LEU A 148 11.18 -7.83 10.34
C LEU A 148 10.65 -7.28 11.68
N GLN A 149 9.55 -7.82 12.21
CA GLN A 149 9.05 -7.45 13.53
C GLN A 149 10.06 -7.78 14.63
N SER A 150 10.67 -8.97 14.60
CA SER A 150 11.71 -9.37 15.55
C SER A 150 12.98 -8.50 15.45
N ALA A 151 13.24 -7.92 14.27
CA ALA A 151 14.31 -6.96 14.05
C ALA A 151 13.96 -5.53 14.50
N GLY A 152 12.76 -5.29 15.03
CA GLY A 152 12.33 -4.02 15.59
C GLY A 152 11.54 -3.12 14.62
N TYR A 153 11.16 -3.60 13.44
CA TYR A 153 10.33 -2.83 12.52
C TYR A 153 8.83 -2.90 12.92
N ASN A 154 8.18 -1.74 13.05
CA ASN A 154 6.77 -1.67 13.41
C ASN A 154 5.87 -1.99 12.21
N ILE A 155 5.54 -3.27 12.03
CA ILE A 155 4.72 -3.76 10.93
C ILE A 155 3.39 -4.25 11.46
N THR A 156 2.30 -3.77 10.89
CA THR A 156 0.95 -4.31 11.09
C THR A 156 0.52 -5.07 9.84
N TRP A 157 0.21 -6.36 10.00
CA TRP A 157 -0.22 -7.24 8.92
C TRP A 157 -1.73 -7.43 8.91
N HIS A 158 -2.35 -7.30 7.74
CA HIS A 158 -3.78 -7.46 7.52
C HIS A 158 -4.03 -8.38 6.34
N LEU A 159 -4.66 -9.53 6.58
CA LEU A 159 -5.20 -10.35 5.50
C LEU A 159 -6.37 -9.60 4.83
N TRP A 160 -6.24 -9.36 3.53
CA TRP A 160 -7.24 -8.69 2.70
C TRP A 160 -7.55 -9.55 1.48
N ALA A 161 -8.28 -10.64 1.70
CA ALA A 161 -8.51 -11.67 0.68
C ALA A 161 -9.37 -11.22 -0.53
N TRP A 162 -9.94 -10.01 -0.50
CA TRP A 162 -10.79 -9.50 -1.57
C TRP A 162 -9.96 -9.12 -2.80
N VAL A 163 -10.05 -9.94 -3.85
CA VAL A 163 -9.39 -9.70 -5.14
C VAL A 163 -9.85 -8.36 -5.75
N LYS A 164 -8.93 -7.58 -6.34
CA LYS A 164 -9.26 -6.32 -7.06
C LYS A 164 -10.09 -5.34 -6.21
N THR A 165 -9.62 -5.04 -5.00
CA THR A 165 -10.25 -4.06 -4.09
C THR A 165 -9.19 -3.20 -3.40
N GLN A 166 -8.19 -2.77 -4.18
CA GLN A 166 -7.04 -2.04 -3.65
C GLN A 166 -7.47 -0.74 -2.95
N GLU A 167 -8.42 -0.01 -3.55
CA GLU A 167 -8.94 1.25 -3.02
C GLU A 167 -9.69 1.06 -1.70
N ALA A 168 -10.41 -0.04 -1.56
CA ALA A 168 -11.06 -0.42 -0.31
C ALA A 168 -10.05 -0.70 0.79
N GLY A 169 -9.00 -1.49 0.48
CA GLY A 169 -7.93 -1.77 1.44
C GLY A 169 -7.14 -0.52 1.83
N PHE A 170 -6.88 0.39 0.89
CA PHE A 170 -6.22 1.65 1.17
C PHE A 170 -7.10 2.63 1.96
N ALA A 171 -8.40 2.69 1.70
CA ALA A 171 -9.33 3.44 2.55
C ALA A 171 -9.39 2.88 3.98
N HIS A 172 -9.43 1.55 4.13
CA HIS A 172 -9.35 0.91 5.45
C HIS A 172 -8.03 1.23 6.16
N CYS A 173 -6.93 1.23 5.41
CA CYS A 173 -5.61 1.59 5.90
C CYS A 173 -5.55 3.04 6.37
N ALA A 174 -6.03 3.98 5.57
CA ALA A 174 -6.05 5.40 5.90
C ALA A 174 -6.83 5.65 7.21
N VAL A 175 -7.98 4.99 7.38
CA VAL A 175 -8.79 5.09 8.60
C VAL A 175 -8.06 4.56 9.83
N ARG A 176 -7.34 3.45 9.70
CA ARG A 176 -6.55 2.88 10.81
C ARG A 176 -5.32 3.73 11.15
N ALA A 177 -4.58 4.14 10.12
CA ALA A 177 -3.37 4.93 10.27
C ALA A 177 -3.65 6.32 10.85
N ARG A 178 -4.84 6.88 10.58
CA ARG A 178 -5.28 8.18 11.12
C ARG A 178 -5.12 8.31 12.64
N ALA A 179 -5.23 7.22 13.40
CA ALA A 179 -5.11 7.27 14.85
C ALA A 179 -3.65 7.46 15.33
N SER A 180 -2.65 7.10 14.52
CA SER A 180 -1.25 7.02 14.97
C SER A 180 -0.23 7.65 14.04
N CYS A 181 -0.59 8.00 12.80
CA CYS A 181 0.31 8.50 11.77
C CYS A 181 -0.10 9.90 11.32
N GLU A 182 0.85 10.82 11.26
CA GLU A 182 0.63 12.17 10.72
C GLU A 182 0.54 12.13 9.19
N TRP A 183 1.49 11.45 8.56
CA TRP A 183 1.54 11.21 7.12
C TRP A 183 1.55 9.73 6.78
N VAL A 184 0.91 9.38 5.66
CA VAL A 184 0.87 8.01 5.15
C VAL A 184 1.20 8.02 3.66
N ALA A 185 2.28 7.34 3.29
CA ALA A 185 2.62 7.08 1.89
C ALA A 185 1.90 5.83 1.38
N PHE A 186 1.32 5.92 0.18
CA PHE A 186 0.65 4.80 -0.49
C PHE A 186 1.50 4.36 -1.68
N ILE A 187 2.41 3.42 -1.46
CA ILE A 187 3.36 2.93 -2.46
C ILE A 187 3.44 1.40 -2.47
N ASP A 188 3.80 0.83 -3.61
CA ASP A 188 3.95 -0.62 -3.78
C ASP A 188 5.32 -1.11 -3.28
N VAL A 189 5.47 -2.42 -3.03
CA VAL A 189 6.72 -3.01 -2.49
C VAL A 189 7.90 -2.93 -3.47
N ASP A 190 7.62 -2.77 -4.77
CA ASP A 190 8.61 -2.53 -5.82
C ASP A 190 8.87 -1.03 -6.07
N GLU A 191 8.43 -0.14 -5.18
CA GLU A 191 8.56 1.31 -5.31
C GLU A 191 9.43 1.91 -4.20
N PHE A 192 10.43 2.70 -4.59
CA PHE A 192 11.43 3.26 -3.68
C PHE A 192 11.54 4.77 -3.84
N PHE A 193 11.37 5.50 -2.74
CA PHE A 193 11.65 6.95 -2.72
C PHE A 193 13.15 7.21 -2.91
N ASN A 194 13.53 7.84 -4.01
CA ASN A 194 14.89 8.27 -4.30
C ASN A 194 15.02 9.78 -4.04
N ILE A 195 15.52 10.11 -2.86
CA ILE A 195 15.66 11.48 -2.35
C ILE A 195 17.01 12.04 -2.78
N LYS A 196 16.98 13.17 -3.48
CA LYS A 196 18.16 13.82 -4.07
C LYS A 196 18.72 14.95 -3.22
N ILE A 197 17.99 15.36 -2.19
CA ILE A 197 18.41 16.35 -1.20
C ILE A 197 18.78 15.67 0.13
N LYS A 198 19.47 16.41 1.01
CA LYS A 198 19.76 15.95 2.39
C LYS A 198 18.49 15.98 3.25
N GLY A 199 18.46 15.18 4.32
CA GLY A 199 17.44 15.24 5.38
C GLY A 199 16.34 14.17 5.36
N GLY A 200 16.28 13.31 4.35
CA GLY A 200 15.31 12.20 4.31
C GLY A 200 13.86 12.65 4.04
N LEU A 201 12.89 11.75 4.24
CA LEU A 201 11.49 12.00 3.92
C LEU A 201 10.88 13.08 4.80
N ASN A 202 11.22 13.11 6.09
CA ASN A 202 10.71 14.12 7.01
C ASN A 202 11.10 15.54 6.59
N HIS A 203 12.33 15.73 6.08
CA HIS A 203 12.75 17.01 5.52
C HIS A 203 11.94 17.38 4.27
N VAL A 204 11.73 16.44 3.34
CA VAL A 204 10.89 16.67 2.15
C VAL A 204 9.46 17.05 2.56
N ILE A 205 8.86 16.31 3.48
CA ILE A 205 7.50 16.58 3.98
C ILE A 205 7.45 17.99 4.57
N SER A 206 8.31 18.32 5.52
CA SER A 206 8.33 19.64 6.17
C SER A 206 8.53 20.80 5.19
N HIS A 207 9.32 20.59 4.13
CA HIS A 207 9.55 21.59 3.10
C HIS A 207 8.29 21.90 2.30
N TYR A 208 7.53 20.87 1.93
CA TYR A 208 6.32 21.00 1.10
C TYR A 208 5.04 21.23 1.88
N SER A 209 5.00 20.91 3.19
CA SER A 209 3.79 21.00 4.01
C SER A 209 3.84 22.12 5.05
N ARG A 210 4.32 23.30 4.66
CA ARG A 210 4.29 24.47 5.55
C ARG A 210 2.86 24.80 5.97
N PRO A 211 2.62 25.18 7.24
CA PRO A 211 1.27 25.34 7.79
C PRO A 211 0.36 26.28 6.97
N GLU A 212 0.93 27.29 6.32
CA GLU A 212 0.20 28.32 5.59
C GLU A 212 -0.42 27.80 4.28
N ASN A 213 0.08 26.68 3.76
CA ASN A 213 -0.27 26.20 2.42
C ASN A 213 -1.41 25.17 2.41
N ASN A 214 -1.92 24.74 3.57
CA ASN A 214 -2.94 23.69 3.70
C ASN A 214 -2.62 22.40 2.91
N VAL A 215 -1.34 22.09 2.69
CA VAL A 215 -0.94 20.90 1.94
C VAL A 215 -1.21 19.65 2.78
N ALA A 216 -1.93 18.72 2.17
CA ALA A 216 -2.25 17.42 2.77
C ALA A 216 -1.94 16.24 1.85
N GLU A 217 -1.48 16.50 0.63
CA GLU A 217 -1.02 15.48 -0.30
C GLU A 217 0.26 15.96 -0.98
N ILE A 218 1.31 15.13 -0.94
CA ILE A 218 2.59 15.37 -1.61
C ILE A 218 2.76 14.31 -2.69
N ARG A 219 2.70 14.73 -3.96
CA ARG A 219 2.74 13.87 -5.14
C ARG A 219 4.16 13.76 -5.68
N THR A 220 4.68 12.54 -5.74
CA THR A 220 6.05 12.28 -6.16
C THR A 220 6.07 11.67 -7.57
N PRO A 221 6.84 12.24 -8.52
CA PRO A 221 6.95 11.69 -9.86
C PRO A 221 7.61 10.30 -9.84
N CYS A 222 7.06 9.37 -10.62
CA CYS A 222 7.48 7.97 -10.64
C CYS A 222 8.07 7.60 -12.02
N TYR A 223 9.11 6.77 -12.03
CA TYR A 223 9.73 6.23 -13.23
C TYR A 223 9.89 4.71 -13.17
N SER A 224 9.54 4.05 -14.28
CA SER A 224 9.58 2.60 -14.39
C SER A 224 10.95 2.07 -14.80
N PHE A 225 11.48 1.14 -14.00
CA PHE A 225 12.75 0.46 -14.21
C PHE A 225 12.57 -0.91 -14.88
N GLY A 226 13.56 -1.27 -15.70
CA GLY A 226 13.66 -2.50 -16.48
C GLY A 226 14.69 -3.50 -15.95
N PRO A 227 14.82 -4.67 -16.59
CA PRO A 227 15.70 -5.75 -16.13
C PRO A 227 17.18 -5.41 -16.20
N SER A 228 17.57 -4.35 -16.91
CA SER A 228 18.93 -3.81 -16.92
C SER A 228 19.98 -4.81 -17.41
N GLY A 229 19.62 -5.64 -18.41
CA GLY A 229 20.46 -6.70 -18.95
C GLY A 229 20.44 -8.00 -18.14
N LEU A 230 19.76 -8.02 -16.99
CA LEU A 230 19.72 -9.20 -16.12
C LEU A 230 18.69 -10.23 -16.59
N LYS A 231 19.05 -11.50 -16.43
CA LYS A 231 18.15 -12.65 -16.61
C LYS A 231 17.71 -13.28 -15.29
N GLU A 232 18.52 -13.09 -14.24
CA GLU A 232 18.25 -13.56 -12.89
C GLU A 232 18.01 -12.41 -11.91
N VAL A 233 17.29 -12.70 -10.84
CA VAL A 233 17.01 -11.72 -9.78
C VAL A 233 18.34 -11.29 -9.14
N PRO A 234 18.63 -9.98 -9.03
CA PRO A 234 19.86 -9.51 -8.41
C PRO A 234 19.93 -9.92 -6.94
N ARG A 235 21.04 -10.54 -6.53
CA ARG A 235 21.23 -11.06 -5.16
C ARG A 235 21.33 -9.92 -4.13
N GLU A 236 21.83 -8.79 -4.56
CA GLU A 236 22.02 -7.57 -3.78
C GLU A 236 20.72 -6.75 -3.63
N GLY A 237 19.64 -7.14 -4.31
CA GLY A 237 18.37 -6.43 -4.28
C GLY A 237 18.07 -5.62 -5.55
N VAL A 238 16.82 -5.20 -5.68
CA VAL A 238 16.29 -4.53 -6.88
C VAL A 238 16.95 -3.16 -7.09
N THR A 239 17.28 -2.46 -5.99
CA THR A 239 17.92 -1.14 -6.05
C THR A 239 19.36 -1.19 -6.55
N MET A 240 20.03 -2.33 -6.36
CA MET A 240 21.39 -2.56 -6.81
C MET A 240 21.43 -3.13 -8.23
N GLY A 241 20.53 -4.05 -8.57
CA GLY A 241 20.55 -4.73 -9.86
C GLY A 241 19.94 -3.93 -11.01
N TYR A 242 18.83 -3.25 -10.77
CA TYR A 242 18.08 -2.60 -11.85
C TYR A 242 18.42 -1.10 -11.92
N THR A 243 19.18 -0.71 -12.94
CA THR A 243 19.69 0.66 -13.16
C THR A 243 19.31 1.24 -14.52
N CYS A 244 18.48 0.54 -15.28
CA CYS A 244 17.90 1.01 -16.53
C CYS A 244 16.43 1.36 -16.31
N ARG A 245 15.99 2.48 -16.87
CA ARG A 245 14.59 2.89 -16.82
C ARG A 245 14.09 3.50 -18.12
N LEU A 246 12.77 3.60 -18.23
CA LEU A 246 12.11 4.44 -19.23
C LEU A 246 12.32 5.93 -18.93
N ALA A 247 12.41 6.74 -19.97
CA ALA A 247 12.51 8.19 -19.89
C ALA A 247 11.18 8.82 -19.48
N ALA A 248 10.07 8.24 -19.95
CA ALA A 248 8.71 8.70 -19.68
C ALA A 248 8.33 8.52 -18.20
N ARG A 249 7.58 9.50 -17.68
CA ARG A 249 7.04 9.49 -16.31
C ARG A 249 5.78 8.62 -16.24
N GLU A 250 5.65 7.85 -15.17
CA GLU A 250 4.42 7.14 -14.82
C GLU A 250 3.51 7.98 -13.90
N ARG A 251 2.40 7.40 -13.45
CA ARG A 251 1.53 8.05 -12.46
C ARG A 251 2.32 8.28 -11.16
N HIS A 252 2.09 9.43 -10.54
CA HIS A 252 2.70 9.77 -9.26
C HIS A 252 2.28 8.79 -8.16
N LYS A 253 3.01 8.82 -7.04
CA LYS A 253 2.54 8.26 -5.77
C LYS A 253 2.50 9.34 -4.73
N SER A 254 1.63 9.21 -3.74
CA SER A 254 1.42 10.29 -2.78
C SER A 254 1.70 9.90 -1.34
N ILE A 255 2.16 10.90 -0.60
CA ILE A 255 2.17 10.94 0.86
C ILE A 255 1.00 11.82 1.28
N VAL A 256 0.10 11.30 2.11
CA VAL A 256 -1.18 11.95 2.41
C VAL A 256 -1.38 12.08 3.93
N ARG A 257 -1.96 13.20 4.37
CA ARG A 257 -2.45 13.37 5.75
C ARG A 257 -3.82 12.69 5.91
N PRO A 258 -3.96 11.61 6.71
CA PRO A 258 -5.24 10.93 6.87
C PRO A 258 -6.35 11.81 7.47
N ASP A 259 -5.99 12.80 8.28
CA ASP A 259 -6.94 13.75 8.89
C ASP A 259 -7.51 14.77 7.88
N ALA A 260 -6.94 14.88 6.68
CA ALA A 260 -7.38 15.77 5.62
C ALA A 260 -8.22 15.07 4.53
N LEU A 261 -8.47 13.77 4.68
CA LEU A 261 -9.26 13.02 3.71
C LEU A 261 -10.72 13.44 3.71
N ASN A 262 -11.34 13.41 2.53
CA ASN A 262 -12.78 13.53 2.39
C ASN A 262 -13.48 12.36 3.12
N GLN A 263 -14.64 12.62 3.72
CA GLN A 263 -15.40 11.61 4.46
C GLN A 263 -15.86 10.43 3.58
N THR A 264 -15.92 10.62 2.26
CA THR A 264 -16.26 9.59 1.27
C THR A 264 -15.13 8.56 1.09
N LEU A 265 -13.88 8.92 1.42
CA LEU A 265 -12.67 8.10 1.24
C LEU A 265 -12.40 7.63 -0.19
N ILE A 266 -12.99 8.31 -1.18
CA ILE A 266 -12.71 8.06 -2.60
C ILE A 266 -11.22 8.21 -2.85
N ASN A 267 -10.64 7.23 -3.53
CA ASN A 267 -9.23 7.23 -3.88
C ASN A 267 -9.00 6.57 -5.23
N VAL A 268 -7.89 6.98 -5.87
CA VAL A 268 -7.40 6.41 -7.13
C VAL A 268 -6.07 5.72 -6.84
N VAL A 269 -6.13 4.78 -5.88
CA VAL A 269 -5.00 3.99 -5.38
C VAL A 269 -3.98 4.84 -4.63
N HIS A 270 -3.18 5.65 -5.31
CA HIS A 270 -2.05 6.34 -4.68
C HIS A 270 -2.37 7.77 -4.24
N HIS A 271 -3.57 8.27 -4.47
CA HIS A 271 -4.07 9.54 -3.92
C HIS A 271 -5.54 9.46 -3.54
N PHE A 272 -5.95 10.36 -2.65
CA PHE A 272 -7.30 10.43 -2.10
C PHE A 272 -7.94 11.77 -2.43
N HIS A 273 -9.27 11.80 -2.50
CA HIS A 273 -10.00 13.06 -2.47
C HIS A 273 -9.82 13.71 -1.08
N LEU A 274 -9.38 14.97 -1.07
CA LEU A 274 -9.18 15.76 0.14
C LEU A 274 -10.46 16.52 0.53
N ARG A 275 -10.60 16.86 1.80
CA ARG A 275 -11.65 17.80 2.26
C ARG A 275 -11.15 19.24 2.14
N THR A 276 -12.05 20.18 1.86
CA THR A 276 -11.75 21.62 1.90
C THR A 276 -11.25 22.02 3.30
N PRO A 277 -10.22 22.88 3.44
CA PRO A 277 -9.49 23.61 2.39
C PRO A 277 -8.16 22.95 1.96
N PHE A 278 -7.97 21.65 2.19
CA PHE A 278 -6.68 21.01 1.95
C PHE A 278 -6.37 20.79 0.47
N VAL A 279 -5.09 20.89 0.10
CA VAL A 279 -4.62 20.79 -1.29
C VAL A 279 -3.47 19.79 -1.47
N ALA A 280 -3.23 19.41 -2.73
CA ALA A 280 -2.09 18.61 -3.15
C ALA A 280 -0.97 19.48 -3.72
N THR A 281 0.27 19.03 -3.61
CA THR A 281 1.44 19.66 -4.23
C THR A 281 2.32 18.61 -4.92
N ASP A 282 2.97 18.99 -6.03
CA ASP A 282 3.85 18.11 -6.78
C ASP A 282 5.32 18.35 -6.39
N VAL A 283 6.04 17.27 -6.11
CA VAL A 283 7.46 17.32 -5.79
C VAL A 283 8.28 17.48 -7.06
N GLU A 284 9.25 18.38 -7.00
CA GLU A 284 10.19 18.61 -8.09
C GLU A 284 11.11 17.40 -8.29
N LYS A 285 11.36 17.02 -9.55
CA LYS A 285 12.24 15.89 -9.91
C LYS A 285 13.65 16.00 -9.31
N ARG A 286 14.14 17.23 -9.07
CA ARG A 286 15.46 17.49 -8.45
C ARG A 286 15.49 17.25 -6.95
N VAL A 287 14.32 17.17 -6.30
CA VAL A 287 14.17 16.92 -4.87
C VAL A 287 13.96 15.45 -4.58
N MET A 288 12.97 14.83 -5.23
CA MET A 288 12.63 13.43 -5.00
C MET A 288 11.92 12.83 -6.21
N VAL A 289 12.18 11.55 -6.46
CA VAL A 289 11.44 10.73 -7.43
C VAL A 289 11.14 9.36 -6.81
N ILE A 290 10.26 8.59 -7.42
CA ILE A 290 10.09 7.16 -7.11
C ILE A 290 10.71 6.32 -8.22
N ASN A 291 11.56 5.38 -7.81
CA ASN A 291 12.02 4.30 -8.63
C ASN A 291 11.03 3.15 -8.51
N HIS A 292 10.30 2.84 -9.58
CA HIS A 292 9.34 1.75 -9.63
C HIS A 292 9.93 0.59 -10.43
N TYR A 293 10.28 -0.50 -9.75
CA TYR A 293 10.86 -1.71 -10.34
C TYR A 293 9.80 -2.59 -11.00
N LYS A 294 9.02 -1.97 -11.89
CA LYS A 294 7.84 -2.54 -12.55
C LYS A 294 8.18 -3.73 -13.44
N TYR A 295 9.26 -3.64 -14.21
CA TYR A 295 9.67 -4.62 -15.21
C TYR A 295 10.95 -5.35 -14.76
N GLN A 296 10.80 -6.22 -13.78
CA GLN A 296 11.88 -7.07 -13.30
C GLN A 296 12.22 -8.20 -14.29
N VAL A 297 13.21 -9.02 -13.98
CA VAL A 297 13.51 -10.23 -14.76
C VAL A 297 12.28 -11.11 -14.97
N TRP A 298 12.24 -11.82 -16.09
CA TRP A 298 11.03 -12.50 -16.58
C TRP A 298 10.42 -13.47 -15.54
N LYS A 299 11.28 -14.22 -14.84
CA LYS A 299 10.88 -15.16 -13.79
C LYS A 299 10.00 -14.53 -12.71
N VAL A 300 10.22 -13.25 -12.40
CA VAL A 300 9.38 -12.47 -11.47
C VAL A 300 8.20 -11.86 -12.22
N PHE A 301 8.46 -11.18 -13.33
CA PHE A 301 7.43 -10.44 -14.05
C PHE A 301 6.26 -11.32 -14.48
N LYS A 302 6.51 -12.56 -14.93
CA LYS A 302 5.48 -13.50 -15.38
C LYS A 302 4.43 -13.81 -14.31
N GLN A 303 4.73 -13.62 -13.02
CA GLN A 303 3.75 -13.81 -11.94
C GLN A 303 2.57 -12.84 -12.07
N LYS A 304 2.78 -11.66 -12.67
CA LYS A 304 1.74 -10.65 -12.92
C LYS A 304 0.66 -11.12 -13.92
N PHE A 305 0.87 -12.24 -14.64
CA PHE A 305 -0.13 -12.84 -15.54
C PHE A 305 -1.18 -13.69 -14.82
N TYR A 306 -0.87 -14.19 -13.62
CA TYR A 306 -1.75 -15.13 -12.93
C TYR A 306 -2.68 -14.42 -11.94
N ARG A 307 -2.20 -13.36 -11.29
CA ARG A 307 -3.02 -12.54 -10.41
C ARG A 307 -2.42 -11.16 -10.23
N ARG A 308 -3.27 -10.13 -10.31
CA ARG A 308 -2.93 -8.75 -9.95
C ARG A 308 -3.77 -8.26 -8.79
N VAL A 309 -3.15 -7.43 -7.97
CA VAL A 309 -3.81 -6.71 -6.88
C VAL A 309 -4.63 -5.53 -7.42
N ALA A 310 -4.09 -4.82 -8.41
CA ALA A 310 -4.67 -3.61 -8.98
C ALA A 310 -6.08 -3.82 -9.54
N THR A 311 -7.02 -2.96 -9.11
CA THR A 311 -8.46 -3.10 -9.33
C THR A 311 -8.88 -3.01 -10.79
N TYR A 312 -8.37 -2.03 -11.54
CA TYR A 312 -8.79 -1.77 -12.93
C TYR A 312 -7.98 -2.48 -14.01
N VAL A 313 -7.03 -3.33 -13.61
CA VAL A 313 -6.26 -4.08 -14.60
C VAL A 313 -7.02 -5.35 -14.98
N ALA A 314 -7.37 -5.47 -16.26
CA ALA A 314 -7.92 -6.70 -16.81
C ALA A 314 -6.95 -7.86 -16.55
N ASP A 315 -7.51 -9.06 -16.34
CA ASP A 315 -6.64 -10.24 -16.31
C ASP A 315 -5.88 -10.33 -17.63
N TRP A 316 -4.57 -10.54 -17.53
CA TRP A 316 -3.69 -10.56 -18.69
C TRP A 316 -4.03 -11.71 -19.63
N GLN A 317 -4.63 -12.78 -19.12
CA GLN A 317 -5.09 -13.90 -19.93
C GLN A 317 -6.30 -13.53 -20.82
N LEU A 318 -7.04 -12.48 -20.49
CA LEU A 318 -8.18 -12.01 -21.27
C LEU A 318 -7.72 -11.05 -22.38
N GLN A 319 -8.39 -11.07 -23.53
CA GLN A 319 -8.11 -10.13 -24.65
C GLN A 319 -8.71 -8.73 -24.44
N GLN A 320 -8.97 -8.32 -23.19
CA GLN A 320 -9.50 -7.00 -22.87
C GLN A 320 -8.39 -5.99 -22.59
N ASN A 321 -8.51 -4.78 -23.14
CA ASN A 321 -7.58 -3.66 -22.91
C ASN A 321 -6.12 -3.99 -23.27
N VAL A 322 -5.89 -4.75 -24.36
CA VAL A 322 -4.54 -5.18 -24.81
C VAL A 322 -3.60 -3.98 -25.02
N GLY A 323 -4.12 -2.84 -25.51
CA GLY A 323 -3.37 -1.61 -25.71
C GLY A 323 -3.26 -0.68 -24.50
N SER A 324 -3.75 -1.09 -23.31
CA SER A 324 -3.66 -0.23 -22.11
C SER A 324 -2.20 -0.03 -21.67
N LYS A 325 -1.90 1.18 -21.15
CA LYS A 325 -0.63 1.49 -20.46
C LYS A 325 -0.39 0.62 -19.20
N ASP A 326 -1.41 -0.08 -18.73
CA ASP A 326 -1.32 -1.04 -17.62
C ASP A 326 -0.75 -2.41 -18.06
N ARG A 327 -0.69 -2.63 -19.38
CA ARG A 327 -0.03 -3.77 -20.02
C ARG A 327 1.38 -3.41 -20.50
N VAL A 328 2.19 -4.44 -20.70
CA VAL A 328 3.51 -4.28 -21.30
C VAL A 328 3.34 -4.16 -22.81
N PRO A 329 3.90 -3.12 -23.44
CA PRO A 329 3.91 -3.01 -24.90
C PRO A 329 4.51 -4.25 -25.56
N GLY A 330 3.82 -4.78 -26.58
CA GLY A 330 4.28 -5.93 -27.36
C GLY A 330 4.21 -7.28 -26.64
N LEU A 331 3.53 -7.38 -25.50
CA LEU A 331 3.33 -8.64 -24.78
C LEU A 331 1.86 -9.08 -24.90
N GLY A 332 1.65 -10.32 -25.37
CA GLY A 332 0.32 -10.91 -25.55
C GLY A 332 -0.34 -11.33 -24.23
N THR A 333 -1.32 -12.23 -24.32
CA THR A 333 -2.06 -12.73 -23.15
C THR A 333 -1.42 -13.93 -22.47
N LYS A 334 -0.37 -14.52 -23.08
CA LYS A 334 0.34 -15.69 -22.56
C LYS A 334 1.66 -15.29 -21.91
N PRO A 335 2.07 -15.96 -20.82
CA PRO A 335 3.34 -15.73 -20.15
C PRO A 335 4.48 -16.42 -20.92
N ILE A 336 4.78 -15.94 -22.12
CA ILE A 336 5.93 -16.36 -22.94
C ILE A 336 7.02 -15.28 -22.86
N GLU A 337 8.24 -15.68 -22.53
CA GLU A 337 9.38 -14.76 -22.42
C GLU A 337 9.79 -14.23 -23.79
N PRO A 338 9.79 -12.89 -24.01
CA PRO A 338 10.39 -12.32 -25.21
C PRO A 338 11.92 -12.52 -25.23
N ALA A 339 12.49 -12.83 -26.39
CA ALA A 339 13.93 -13.06 -26.53
C ALA A 339 14.80 -11.87 -26.08
N ASP A 340 14.25 -10.65 -26.22
CA ASP A 340 14.91 -9.39 -25.87
C ASP A 340 14.53 -8.86 -24.47
N TRP A 341 13.79 -9.63 -23.65
CA TRP A 341 13.23 -9.15 -22.36
C TRP A 341 14.28 -8.49 -21.47
N SER A 342 15.45 -9.14 -21.30
CA SER A 342 16.52 -8.64 -20.42
C SER A 342 17.04 -7.26 -20.82
N SER A 343 16.96 -6.90 -22.10
CA SER A 343 17.41 -5.61 -22.64
C SER A 343 16.30 -4.55 -22.77
N ARG A 344 15.04 -4.91 -22.53
CA ARG A 344 13.92 -3.96 -22.65
C ARG A 344 13.94 -2.87 -21.56
N PHE A 345 13.25 -1.76 -21.85
CA PHE A 345 12.99 -0.66 -20.91
C PHE A 345 14.26 0.04 -20.38
N CYS A 346 15.33 0.07 -21.18
CA CYS A 346 16.57 0.77 -20.87
C CYS A 346 16.80 1.99 -21.78
N GLU A 347 16.00 3.05 -21.58
CA GLU A 347 16.18 4.32 -22.31
C GLU A 347 17.15 5.25 -21.58
N VAL A 348 17.17 5.20 -20.25
CA VAL A 348 18.05 6.00 -19.39
C VAL A 348 18.75 5.11 -18.38
N LYS A 349 20.08 5.22 -18.31
CA LYS A 349 20.88 4.66 -17.23
C LYS A 349 20.76 5.56 -15.99
N ASP A 350 20.18 5.04 -14.93
CA ASP A 350 19.92 5.75 -13.68
C ASP A 350 20.56 5.02 -12.51
N MET A 351 21.71 5.53 -12.07
CA MET A 351 22.52 4.95 -10.99
C MET A 351 22.25 5.61 -9.64
N GLY A 352 21.33 6.59 -9.56
CA GLY A 352 21.20 7.47 -8.41
C GLY A 352 20.93 6.71 -7.11
N LEU A 353 19.89 5.86 -7.13
CA LEU A 353 19.49 5.09 -5.96
C LEU A 353 20.53 4.00 -5.62
N ARG A 354 21.06 3.29 -6.62
CA ARG A 354 22.13 2.30 -6.43
C ARG A 354 23.35 2.90 -5.72
N ASN A 355 23.83 4.05 -6.19
CA ASN A 355 24.99 4.73 -5.62
C ASN A 355 24.70 5.22 -4.19
N TRP A 356 23.46 5.61 -3.91
CA TRP A 356 23.06 5.97 -2.55
C TRP A 356 23.02 4.74 -1.63
N VAL A 357 22.43 3.63 -2.07
CA VAL A 357 22.36 2.37 -1.32
C VAL A 357 23.76 1.85 -1.01
N MET A 358 24.63 1.78 -2.02
CA MET A 358 26.02 1.35 -1.85
C MET A 358 26.75 2.18 -0.79
N ARG A 359 26.58 3.50 -0.79
CA ARG A 359 27.25 4.38 0.18
C ARG A 359 26.70 4.28 1.61
N ASN A 360 25.41 3.98 1.77
CA ASN A 360 24.72 4.07 3.06
C ASN A 360 24.44 2.72 3.74
N PHE A 361 24.45 1.62 2.99
CA PHE A 361 24.07 0.30 3.49
C PHE A 361 25.13 -0.78 3.33
N MET A 362 26.06 -0.65 2.38
CA MET A 362 27.06 -1.69 2.15
C MET A 362 28.03 -1.75 3.33
N ASP A 363 28.12 -2.92 3.96
CA ASP A 363 29.09 -3.15 5.02
C ASP A 363 30.51 -3.13 4.43
N ARG A 364 31.40 -2.32 5.03
CA ARG A 364 32.76 -2.11 4.52
C ARG A 364 33.66 -3.33 4.63
N ARG A 365 33.35 -4.29 5.50
CA ARG A 365 34.18 -5.48 5.75
C ARG A 365 33.70 -6.67 4.93
N THR A 366 32.39 -6.87 4.86
CA THR A 366 31.81 -8.03 4.18
C THR A 366 31.38 -7.73 2.75
N HIS A 367 31.24 -6.45 2.37
CA HIS A 367 30.65 -6.01 1.11
C HIS A 367 29.22 -6.55 0.90
N LEU A 368 28.49 -6.78 1.99
CA LEU A 368 27.12 -7.26 1.98
C LEU A 368 26.17 -6.16 2.44
N LEU A 369 24.94 -6.22 1.94
CA LEU A 369 23.81 -5.39 2.33
C LEU A 369 23.00 -6.08 3.41
N PRO A 370 22.33 -5.34 4.30
CA PRO A 370 21.69 -5.91 5.49
C PRO A 370 20.52 -6.84 5.20
N TRP A 371 19.89 -6.71 4.04
CA TRP A 371 18.81 -7.58 3.59
C TRP A 371 19.28 -8.88 2.94
N GLN A 372 20.59 -9.05 2.68
CA GLN A 372 21.11 -10.29 2.11
C GLN A 372 21.14 -11.42 3.15
N PRO A 373 20.69 -12.65 2.82
CA PRO A 373 20.74 -13.79 3.74
C PRO A 373 22.14 -14.10 4.30
N GLU A 374 23.19 -13.82 3.54
CA GLU A 374 24.60 -13.97 3.93
C GLU A 374 24.96 -13.05 5.10
N PHE A 375 24.41 -11.84 5.12
CA PHE A 375 24.72 -10.84 6.14
C PHE A 375 24.23 -11.29 7.52
N GLU A 376 23.02 -11.84 7.58
CA GLU A 376 22.44 -12.37 8.81
C GLU A 376 23.26 -13.54 9.37
N ARG A 377 23.69 -14.46 8.50
CA ARG A 377 24.57 -15.58 8.87
C ARG A 377 25.91 -15.08 9.41
N HIS A 378 26.46 -14.02 8.82
CA HIS A 378 27.70 -13.40 9.30
C HIS A 378 27.54 -12.79 10.71
N ILE A 379 26.47 -12.03 10.97
CA ILE A 379 26.20 -11.45 12.30
C ILE A 379 25.99 -12.56 13.34
N LYS A 380 25.19 -13.59 13.03
CA LYS A 380 24.94 -14.73 13.93
C LYS A 380 26.24 -15.46 14.28
N ARG A 381 27.12 -15.69 13.31
CA ARG A 381 28.45 -16.31 13.54
C ARG A 381 29.34 -15.44 14.44
N ARG A 382 29.36 -14.12 14.24
CA ARG A 382 30.14 -13.20 15.09
C ARG A 382 29.62 -13.13 16.52
N ARG A 383 28.30 -13.06 16.73
CA ARG A 383 27.70 -13.11 18.08
C ARG A 383 28.07 -14.40 18.80
N ARG A 384 27.91 -15.56 18.14
CA ARG A 384 28.32 -16.86 18.70
C ARG A 384 29.80 -16.96 19.04
N ARG A 385 30.70 -16.38 18.23
CA ARG A 385 32.14 -16.36 18.54
C ARG A 385 32.46 -15.46 19.73
N LYS A 386 31.77 -14.32 19.87
CA LYS A 386 31.90 -13.42 21.02
C LYS A 386 31.38 -14.07 22.30
N GLU A 387 30.23 -14.75 22.25
CA GLU A 387 29.68 -15.53 23.37
C GLU A 387 30.60 -16.68 23.81
N LYS A 388 31.39 -17.23 22.88
CA LYS A 388 32.38 -18.28 23.16
C LYS A 388 33.77 -17.75 23.54
N GLY A 389 33.97 -16.42 23.63
CA GLY A 389 35.27 -15.83 23.97
C GLY A 389 36.38 -16.01 22.92
N ILE A 390 36.03 -16.25 21.65
CA ILE A 390 36.97 -16.57 20.56
C ILE A 390 37.40 -15.29 19.78
N LEU A 391 36.98 -14.10 20.22
CA LEU A 391 37.12 -12.84 19.46
C LEU A 391 37.39 -11.64 20.36
#